data_AF-A0A958IEY2-F1
#
_entry.id   AF-A0A958IEY2-F1
#
_cell.length_a   1.000
_cell.length_b   1.000
_cell.length_c   1.000
_cell.angle_alpha   90.00
_cell.angle_beta   90.00
_cell.angle_gamma   90.00
#
_symmetry.space_group_name_H-M   'P 1'
#
loop_
_entity.id
_entity.type
_entity.pdbx_description
1 polymer ?
#
loop_
_entity_poly.entity_id
_entity_poly.type
_entity_poly.pdbx_seq_one_letter_code
_entity_poly.pdbx_strand_id
1 'polypeptide(L)' 'MSKSTLKTPEDYIERNIKTFTENAFKDKQFGTSYVQRVCHIGYNQARYTIEVMLERKIIDYAENSEWNYVFNT' A
#
# COMPACT_ATOMS: atom_id res chain seq x y z
N MET A 1 32.94 0.85 -5.95
CA MET A 1 31.74 1.57 -6.39
C MET A 1 30.54 0.66 -6.12
N SER A 2 29.64 1.06 -5.22
CA SER A 2 28.47 0.28 -4.86
C SER A 2 27.57 0.12 -6.08
N LYS A 3 27.28 -1.13 -6.48
CA LYS A 3 26.27 -1.42 -7.50
C LYS A 3 24.95 -0.87 -6.97
N SER A 4 24.50 0.26 -7.52
CA SER A 4 23.10 0.68 -7.47
C SER A 4 22.27 -0.50 -7.93
N THR A 5 21.75 -1.28 -6.99
CA THR A 5 20.83 -2.38 -7.25
C THR A 5 19.61 -1.71 -7.86
N LEU A 6 19.45 -1.83 -9.18
CA LEU A 6 18.22 -1.44 -9.85
C LEU A 6 17.13 -2.30 -9.22
N LYS A 7 16.43 -1.71 -8.24
CA LYS A 7 15.31 -2.34 -7.55
C LYS A 7 14.26 -2.63 -8.60
N THR A 8 13.92 -3.90 -8.80
CA THR A 8 12.90 -4.25 -9.78
C THR A 8 11.56 -3.63 -9.35
N PRO A 9 10.56 -3.55 -10.25
CA PRO A 9 9.24 -3.06 -9.86
C PRO A 9 8.65 -3.78 -8.63
N GLU A 10 8.99 -5.05 -8.45
CA GLU A 10 8.54 -5.88 -7.33
C GLU A 10 9.18 -5.46 -5.99
N ASP A 11 10.44 -4.99 -6.01
CA ASP A 11 11.16 -4.58 -4.80
C ASP A 11 10.53 -3.36 -4.13
N TYR A 12 9.93 -2.45 -4.91
CA TYR A 12 9.26 -1.30 -4.31
C TYR A 12 7.90 -1.68 -3.74
N ILE A 13 7.19 -2.66 -4.32
CA ILE A 13 5.88 -3.10 -3.84
C ILE A 13 6.00 -3.75 -2.47
N GLU A 14 6.88 -4.73 -2.29
CA GLU A 14 7.07 -5.37 -0.98
C GLU A 14 7.49 -4.36 0.09
N ARG A 15 8.40 -3.44 -0.26
CA ARG A 15 8.79 -2.35 0.64
C ARG A 15 7.57 -1.50 1.03
N ASN A 16 6.74 -1.10 0.07
CA ASN A 16 5.58 -0.25 0.32
C ASN A 16 4.53 -0.97 1.18
N ILE A 17 4.24 -2.25 0.91
CA ILE A 17 3.29 -3.06 1.70
C ILE A 17 3.80 -3.20 3.13
N LYS A 18 5.09 -3.53 3.31
CA LYS A 18 5.69 -3.62 4.64
C LYS A 18 5.59 -2.29 5.39
N THR A 19 6.05 -1.19 4.79
CA THR A 19 5.97 0.14 5.41
C THR A 19 4.52 0.48 5.78
N PHE A 20 3.56 0.21 4.91
CA PHE A 20 2.16 0.51 5.19
C PHE A 20 1.61 -0.32 6.35
N THR A 21 1.80 -1.64 6.32
CA THR A 21 1.28 -2.56 7.35
C THR A 21 1.89 -2.36 8.74
N GLU A 22 3.11 -1.81 8.82
CA GLU A 22 3.80 -1.46 10.06
C GLU A 22 3.34 -0.11 10.66
N ASN A 23 2.95 0.86 9.83
CA ASN A 23 2.75 2.25 10.26
C ASN A 23 1.30 2.76 10.13
N ALA A 24 0.44 2.06 9.39
CA ALA A 24 -0.96 2.46 9.20
C ALA A 24 -1.83 2.14 10.43
N PHE A 25 -2.82 3.00 10.68
CA PHE A 25 -3.90 2.70 11.62
C PHE A 25 -4.82 1.61 11.05
N LYS A 26 -4.84 0.44 11.70
CA LYS A 26 -5.56 -0.75 11.20
C LYS A 26 -7.06 -0.76 11.51
N ASP A 27 -7.48 0.08 12.45
CA ASP A 27 -8.86 0.19 12.96
C ASP A 27 -9.73 1.18 12.16
N LYS A 28 -9.21 1.75 11.07
CA LYS A 28 -9.86 2.83 10.31
C LYS A 28 -9.91 2.53 8.83
N GLN A 29 -10.95 3.06 8.19
CA GLN A 29 -11.01 3.16 6.73
C GLN A 29 -9.95 4.13 6.21
N PHE A 30 -9.36 3.82 5.07
CA PHE A 30 -8.37 4.67 4.43
C PHE A 30 -8.50 4.67 2.91
N GLY A 31 -8.06 5.74 2.26
CA GLY A 31 -7.98 5.84 0.80
C GLY A 31 -6.55 5.90 0.28
N THR A 32 -6.37 5.98 -1.03
CA THR A 32 -5.06 6.03 -1.70
C THR A 32 -4.14 7.13 -1.16
N SER A 33 -4.69 8.30 -0.82
CA SER A 33 -3.90 9.42 -0.30
C SER A 33 -3.24 9.10 1.05
N TYR A 34 -3.82 8.20 1.85
CA TYR A 34 -3.22 7.77 3.10
C TYR A 34 -2.02 6.86 2.86
N VAL A 35 -2.13 5.92 1.92
CA VAL A 35 -1.00 5.06 1.48
C VAL A 35 0.16 5.92 0.98
N GLN A 36 -0.13 6.96 0.18
CA GLN A 36 0.90 7.91 -0.27
C GLN A 36 1.62 8.60 0.89
N ARG A 37 0.87 9.04 1.91
CA ARG A 37 1.43 9.73 3.09
C ARG A 37 2.28 8.81 3.95
N VAL A 38 1.82 7.59 4.20
CA VAL A 38 2.54 6.62 5.06
C VAL A 38 3.80 6.10 4.36
N CYS A 39 3.73 5.83 3.05
CA CYS A 39 4.85 5.23 2.31
C CYS A 39 5.76 6.26 1.62
N HIS A 40 5.40 7.55 1.62
CA HIS A 40 6.09 8.62 0.89
C HIS A 40 6.29 8.33 -0.61
N ILE A 41 5.21 7.92 -1.28
CA ILE A 41 5.20 7.52 -2.69
C ILE A 41 4.19 8.29 -3.54
N GLY A 42 4.40 8.29 -4.85
CA GLY A 42 3.47 8.87 -5.82
C GLY A 42 2.17 8.07 -5.96
N TYR A 43 1.15 8.70 -6.56
CA TYR A 43 -0.19 8.13 -6.70
C TYR A 43 -0.19 6.77 -7.41
N ASN A 44 0.50 6.65 -8.55
CA ASN A 44 0.53 5.41 -9.32
C ASN A 44 1.14 4.24 -8.52
N GLN A 45 2.21 4.50 -7.77
CA GLN A 45 2.80 3.47 -6.89
C GLN A 45 1.86 3.10 -5.75
N ALA A 46 1.15 4.07 -5.16
CA ALA A 46 0.17 3.79 -4.12
C ALA A 46 -1.00 2.96 -4.65
N ARG A 47 -1.53 3.30 -5.83
CA ARG A 47 -2.59 2.53 -6.51
C ARG A 47 -2.17 1.09 -6.78
N TYR A 48 -0.99 0.89 -7.35
CA TYR A 48 -0.51 -0.46 -7.63
C TYR A 48 -0.22 -1.24 -6.35
N THR A 49 0.30 -0.58 -5.30
CA THR A 49 0.45 -1.21 -3.97
C THR A 49 -0.91 -1.66 -3.41
N ILE A 50 -1.96 -0.85 -3.55
CA ILE A 50 -3.32 -1.19 -3.11
C ILE A 50 -3.88 -2.38 -3.87
N GLU A 51 -3.71 -2.42 -5.19
CA GLU A 51 -4.16 -3.53 -6.04
C GLU A 51 -3.54 -4.85 -5.57
N VAL A 52 -2.22 -4.85 -5.33
CA VAL A 52 -1.52 -6.04 -4.81
C VAL A 52 -1.97 -6.38 -3.38
N MET A 53 -2.23 -5.40 -2.51
CA MET A 53 -2.76 -5.68 -1.16
C MET A 53 -4.17 -6.29 -1.18
N LEU A 54 -5.03 -5.87 -2.11
CA LEU A 54 -6.36 -6.45 -2.34
C LEU A 54 -6.26 -7.89 -2.86
N GLU A 55 -5.42 -8.12 -3.89
CA GLU A 55 -5.17 -9.47 -4.43
C GLU A 55 -4.67 -10.44 -3.35
N ARG A 56 -3.83 -9.94 -2.43
CA ARG A 56 -3.29 -10.72 -1.31
C ARG A 56 -4.20 -10.78 -0.09
N LYS A 57 -5.40 -10.17 -0.14
CA LYS A 57 -6.37 -10.11 0.96
C LYS A 57 -5.81 -9.51 2.25
N ILE A 58 -4.85 -8.59 2.15
CA ILE A 58 -4.33 -7.83 3.30
C ILE A 58 -5.36 -6.76 3.71
N ILE A 59 -6.06 -6.23 2.71
CA ILE A 59 -7.10 -5.20 2.85
C ILE A 59 -8.31 -5.64 2.02
N ASP A 60 -9.45 -5.02 2.29
CA ASP A 60 -10.67 -5.16 1.48
C ASP A 60 -11.30 -3.79 1.24
N TYR A 61 -12.26 -3.71 0.33
CA TYR A 61 -13.08 -2.53 0.13
C TYR A 61 -13.91 -2.24 1.39
N ALA A 62 -14.07 -0.97 1.72
CA ALA A 62 -15.00 -0.56 2.75
C ALA A 62 -16.45 -0.77 2.25
N GLU A 63 -17.34 -1.27 3.11
CA GLU A 63 -18.73 -1.63 2.76
C GLU A 63 -19.52 -0.54 2.03
N ASN A 64 -19.23 0.74 2.32
CA ASN A 64 -19.96 1.89 1.76
C ASN A 64 -19.10 2.77 0.84
N SER A 65 -17.95 2.30 0.35
CA SER A 65 -17.09 3.10 -0.52
C SER A 65 -16.14 2.25 -1.37
N GLU A 66 -16.22 2.42 -2.70
CA GLU A 66 -15.26 1.84 -3.66
C GLU A 66 -13.89 2.51 -3.62
N TRP A 67 -13.77 3.64 -2.93
CA TRP A 67 -12.55 4.46 -2.87
C TRP A 67 -11.79 4.32 -1.55
N ASN A 68 -12.40 3.68 -0.55
CA ASN A 68 -11.81 3.42 0.75
C ASN A 68 -11.64 1.92 0.99
N TYR A 69 -10.68 1.61 1.84
CA TYR A 69 -10.27 0.25 2.17
C TYR A 69 -10.20 0.09 3.68
N VAL A 70 -10.31 -1.15 4.15
CA VAL A 70 -10.12 -1.56 5.54
C VAL A 70 -9.09 -2.68 5.60
N PHE A 71 -8.38 -2.80 6.72
CA PHE A 71 -7.52 -3.96 6.93
C PHE A 71 -8.35 -5.21 7.22
N ASN A 72 -7.95 -6.35 6.63
CA ASN A 72 -8.47 -7.65 7.03
C ASN A 72 -7.73 -8.08 8.31
N THR A 73 -8.32 -7.78 9.46
CA THR A 73 -7.86 -8.28 10.77
C THR A 73 -8.42 -9.65 11.07
#